data_AF-F0RBS9-F1
#
_entry.id   AF-F0RBS9-F1
#
_cell.length_a   1.000
_cell.length_b   1.000
_cell.length_c   1.000
_cell.angle_alpha   90.00
_cell.angle_beta   90.00
_cell.angle_gamma   90.00
#
_symmetry.space_group_name_H-M   'P 1'
#
loop_
_entity.id
_entity.type
_entity.pdbx_description
1 polymer ?
#
loop_
_entity_poly.entity_id
_entity_poly.type
_entity_poly.pdbx_seq_one_letter_code
_entity_poly.pdbx_strand_id
1 'polypeptide(L)'
;MTNKEYKDIDDLLKWMSNGNLCGTNKDLSDLRRKSINYCKSMGFIQVRVKNQFELSKKGYDVINANGLKNYSYKNNENKNLETELKKLQIDNLKYEKTIRSLKEQLLVINLIKAYKWYIGFIIAIGIFLGYFLSLLIR
;
A
#
# COMPACT_ATOMS: atom_id res chain seq x y z
N MET A 1 6.75 -21.88 15.38
CA MET A 1 7.59 -22.66 14.45
C MET A 1 9.01 -22.66 14.98
N THR A 2 9.58 -23.83 15.23
CA THR A 2 10.89 -24.02 15.88
C THR A 2 12.04 -23.95 14.87
N ASN A 3 13.27 -23.72 15.33
CA ASN A 3 14.47 -23.74 14.45
C ASN A 3 14.61 -25.05 13.68
N LYS A 4 14.21 -26.17 14.30
CA LYS A 4 14.25 -27.49 13.67
C LYS A 4 13.25 -27.60 12.51
N GLU A 5 12.05 -27.03 12.65
CA GLU A 5 11.03 -26.99 11.59
C GLU A 5 11.48 -26.12 10.41
N TYR A 6 12.07 -24.94 10.67
CA TYR A 6 12.62 -24.10 9.60
C TYR A 6 13.70 -24.83 8.81
N LYS A 7 14.65 -25.46 9.50
CA LYS A 7 15.73 -26.21 8.86
C LYS A 7 15.20 -27.37 8.01
N ASP A 8 14.23 -28.13 8.53
CA ASP A 8 13.65 -29.26 7.80
C ASP A 8 12.94 -28.83 6.50
N ILE A 9 12.29 -27.66 6.50
CA ILE A 9 11.71 -27.08 5.28
C ILE A 9 12.77 -26.61 4.31
N ASP A 10 13.79 -25.89 4.78
CA ASP A 10 14.88 -25.41 3.92
C ASP A 10 15.61 -26.59 3.27
N ASP A 11 15.87 -27.65 4.04
CA ASP A 11 16.50 -28.89 3.56
C ASP A 11 15.58 -29.61 2.56
N LEU A 12 14.26 -29.64 2.80
CA LEU A 12 13.28 -30.19 1.85
C LEU A 12 13.30 -29.43 0.52
N LEU A 13 13.22 -28.10 0.56
CA LEU A 13 13.17 -27.27 -0.64
C LEU A 13 14.47 -27.39 -1.45
N LYS A 14 15.63 -27.36 -0.79
CA LYS A 14 16.94 -27.59 -1.44
C LYS A 14 17.06 -28.99 -2.04
N TRP A 15 16.55 -30.00 -1.34
CA TRP A 15 16.55 -31.36 -1.87
C TRP A 15 15.69 -31.44 -3.15
N MET A 16 14.53 -30.78 -3.15
CA MET A 16 13.65 -30.72 -4.32
C MET A 16 14.22 -29.87 -5.47
N SER A 17 15.01 -28.82 -5.20
CA SER A 17 15.63 -28.02 -6.27
C SER A 17 16.64 -28.80 -7.10
N ASN A 18 17.16 -29.91 -6.58
CA ASN A 18 18.04 -30.83 -7.30
C ASN A 18 17.26 -31.78 -8.25
N GLY A 19 15.99 -31.48 -8.55
CA GLY A 19 15.16 -32.28 -9.45
C GLY A 19 14.41 -33.43 -8.77
N ASN A 20 14.50 -33.54 -7.44
CA ASN A 20 13.82 -34.58 -6.68
C ASN A 20 12.33 -34.25 -6.48
N LEU A 21 11.47 -35.26 -6.60
CA LEU A 21 10.05 -35.12 -6.30
C LEU A 21 9.76 -35.46 -4.85
N CYS A 22 8.98 -34.62 -4.19
CA CYS A 22 8.51 -34.91 -2.84
C CYS A 22 7.24 -35.77 -2.89
N GLY A 23 7.25 -36.92 -2.23
CA GLY A 23 6.07 -37.77 -2.06
C GLY A 23 5.58 -37.78 -0.63
N THR A 24 4.30 -38.11 -0.42
CA THR A 24 3.77 -38.44 0.92
C THR A 24 3.71 -39.94 1.11
N ASN A 25 4.65 -40.52 1.88
CA ASN A 25 4.62 -41.92 2.32
C ASN A 25 4.25 -42.01 3.82
N LYS A 26 3.71 -43.16 4.25
CA LYS A 26 3.40 -43.46 5.65
C LYS A 26 4.65 -43.47 6.54
N ASP A 27 5.82 -43.78 5.98
CA ASP A 27 7.10 -43.87 6.71
C ASP A 27 7.77 -42.51 6.99
N LEU A 28 7.14 -41.40 6.59
CA LEU A 28 7.66 -40.06 6.87
C LEU A 28 7.53 -39.71 8.35
N SER A 29 8.60 -39.15 8.90
CA SER A 29 8.60 -38.56 10.24
C SER A 29 7.54 -37.46 10.35
N ASP A 30 6.97 -37.28 11.55
CA ASP A 30 5.97 -36.25 11.82
C ASP A 30 6.47 -34.85 11.48
N LEU A 31 7.75 -34.58 11.74
CA LEU A 31 8.40 -33.32 11.38
C LEU A 31 8.35 -33.10 9.87
N ARG A 32 8.79 -34.08 9.06
CA ARG A 32 8.80 -33.95 7.60
C ARG A 32 7.39 -33.82 7.04
N ARG A 33 6.42 -34.52 7.63
CA ARG A 33 5.00 -34.42 7.26
C ARG A 33 4.45 -33.01 7.52
N LYS A 34 4.78 -32.40 8.66
CA LYS A 34 4.44 -31.00 8.97
C LYS A 34 5.09 -30.04 7.97
N SER A 35 6.37 -30.21 7.66
CA SER A 35 7.10 -29.39 6.69
C SER A 35 6.48 -29.44 5.29
N ILE A 36 6.12 -30.63 4.83
CA ILE A 36 5.43 -30.84 3.54
C ILE A 36 4.07 -30.13 3.55
N ASN A 37 3.28 -30.30 4.60
CA ASN A 37 1.96 -29.66 4.71
C ASN A 37 2.08 -28.13 4.74
N TYR A 38 3.10 -27.60 5.42
CA TYR A 38 3.40 -26.18 5.42
C TYR A 38 3.81 -25.67 4.03
N CYS A 39 4.67 -26.40 3.32
CA CYS A 39 5.06 -26.04 1.97
C CYS A 39 3.87 -26.03 1.00
N LYS A 40 2.91 -26.95 1.18
CA LYS A 40 1.65 -26.96 0.41
C LYS A 40 0.80 -25.74 0.72
N SER A 41 0.56 -25.43 1.99
CA SER A 41 -0.31 -24.31 2.38
C SER A 41 0.26 -22.96 1.96
N MET A 42 1.58 -22.81 1.97
CA MET A 42 2.26 -21.60 1.50
C MET A 42 2.43 -21.55 -0.03
N GLY A 43 2.12 -22.63 -0.73
CA GLY A 43 2.26 -22.74 -2.18
C GLY A 43 3.72 -22.79 -2.66
N PHE A 44 4.65 -23.27 -1.82
CA PHE A 44 6.05 -23.48 -2.19
C PHE A 44 6.24 -24.73 -3.05
N ILE A 45 5.32 -25.67 -2.94
CA ILE A 45 5.27 -26.89 -3.73
C ILE A 45 3.90 -27.04 -4.37
N GLN A 46 3.87 -27.63 -5.56
CA GLN A 46 2.65 -27.84 -6.35
C GLN A 46 2.53 -29.32 -6.74
N VAL A 47 1.31 -29.76 -7.01
CA VAL A 47 1.06 -31.16 -7.41
C VAL A 47 1.61 -31.35 -8.83
N ARG A 48 2.47 -32.36 -9.00
CA ARG A 48 2.92 -32.81 -10.33
C ARG A 48 2.06 -33.96 -10.83
N VAL A 49 1.97 -35.02 -10.02
CA VAL A 49 1.17 -36.23 -10.25
C VAL A 49 0.65 -36.68 -8.87
N LYS A 50 -0.44 -37.45 -8.82
CA LYS A 50 -1.08 -37.97 -7.59
C LYS A 50 -0.07 -38.25 -6.45
N ASN A 51 -0.18 -37.51 -5.35
CA ASN A 51 0.69 -37.57 -4.15
C ASN A 51 2.19 -37.28 -4.36
N GLN A 52 2.58 -36.74 -5.51
CA GLN A 52 3.92 -36.24 -5.83
C GLN A 52 3.88 -34.74 -6.08
N PHE A 53 4.84 -34.04 -5.48
CA PHE A 53 4.94 -32.60 -5.49
C PHE A 53 6.26 -32.18 -6.10
N GLU A 54 6.21 -31.09 -6.86
CA GLU A 54 7.38 -30.40 -7.42
C GLU A 54 7.49 -28.99 -6.84
N LEU A 55 8.65 -28.38 -7.01
CA LEU A 55 8.90 -27.04 -6.51
C LEU A 55 8.10 -26.02 -7.35
N SER A 56 7.41 -25.10 -6.69
CA SER A 56 6.78 -23.96 -7.37
C SER A 56 7.79 -22.82 -7.52
N LYS A 57 7.43 -21.79 -8.30
CA LYS A 57 8.20 -20.55 -8.38
C LYS A 57 8.48 -19.93 -7.00
N LYS A 58 7.48 -19.90 -6.11
CA LYS A 58 7.66 -19.41 -4.73
C LYS A 58 8.64 -20.27 -3.93
N GLY A 59 8.67 -21.57 -4.17
CA GLY A 59 9.66 -22.46 -3.56
C GLY A 59 11.08 -22.06 -3.97
N TYR A 60 11.30 -21.73 -5.25
CA TYR A 60 12.59 -21.21 -5.73
C TYR A 60 12.93 -19.86 -5.11
N ASP A 61 11.95 -18.97 -4.94
CA ASP A 61 12.17 -17.66 -4.30
C ASP A 61 12.64 -17.81 -2.85
N VAL A 62 12.12 -18.82 -2.11
CA VAL A 62 12.58 -19.13 -0.75
C VAL A 62 14.04 -19.60 -0.74
N ILE A 63 14.42 -20.47 -1.69
CA ILE A 63 15.80 -20.96 -1.82
C ILE A 63 16.73 -19.79 -2.16
N ASN A 64 16.35 -18.96 -3.12
CA ASN A 64 17.11 -17.78 -3.55
C ASN A 64 17.24 -16.73 -2.43
N ALA A 65 16.28 -16.69 -1.50
CA ALA A 65 16.36 -15.86 -0.30
C ALA A 65 17.29 -16.42 0.79
N ASN A 66 18.00 -17.53 0.54
CA ASN A 66 18.78 -18.28 1.53
C ASN A 66 17.93 -18.85 2.67
N GLY A 67 16.72 -19.31 2.36
CA GLY A 67 15.85 -20.05 3.29
C GLY A 67 14.61 -19.29 3.74
N LEU A 68 13.71 -20.03 4.39
CA LEU A 68 12.36 -19.60 4.74
C LEU A 68 12.32 -18.40 5.69
N LYS A 69 13.25 -18.34 6.65
CA LYS A 69 13.32 -17.20 7.59
C LYS A 69 13.59 -15.89 6.87
N ASN A 70 14.59 -15.89 6.00
CA ASN A 70 14.97 -14.70 5.25
C ASN A 70 13.90 -14.30 4.25
N TYR A 71 13.29 -15.29 3.58
CA TYR A 71 12.13 -15.07 2.72
C TYR A 71 10.98 -14.39 3.49
N SER A 72 10.63 -14.91 4.68
CA SER A 72 9.58 -14.35 5.52
C SER A 72 9.91 -12.93 5.98
N TYR A 73 11.15 -12.67 6.38
CA TYR A 73 11.61 -11.34 6.76
C TYR A 73 11.47 -10.34 5.61
N LYS A 74 12.04 -10.65 4.44
CA LYS A 74 11.95 -9.81 3.24
C LYS A 74 10.50 -9.57 2.80
N ASN A 75 9.65 -10.59 2.87
CA ASN A 75 8.25 -10.45 2.50
C ASN A 75 7.48 -9.52 3.46
N ASN A 76 7.79 -9.57 4.75
CA ASN A 76 7.20 -8.65 5.73
C ASN A 76 7.72 -7.22 5.55
N GLU A 77 9.01 -7.07 5.27
CA GLU A 77 9.63 -5.77 4.97
C GLU A 77 8.99 -5.14 3.72
N ASN A 78 8.83 -5.90 2.64
CA ASN A 78 8.15 -5.42 1.43
C ASN A 78 6.70 -4.98 1.70
N LYS A 79 5.94 -5.72 2.53
CA LYS A 79 4.58 -5.32 2.92
C LYS A 79 4.55 -4.02 3.71
N ASN A 80 5.53 -3.82 4.60
CA ASN A 80 5.67 -2.57 5.35
C ASN A 80 5.98 -1.41 4.40
N LEU A 81 6.93 -1.60 3.48
CA LEU A 81 7.27 -0.61 2.45
C LEU A 81 6.07 -0.27 1.56
N GLU A 82 5.28 -1.26 1.12
CA GLU A 82 4.05 -1.01 0.37
C GLU A 82 3.02 -0.20 1.17
N THR A 83 2.93 -0.46 2.48
CA THR A 83 2.02 0.27 3.36
C THR A 83 2.47 1.71 3.55
N GLU A 84 3.76 1.94 3.72
CA GLU A 84 4.35 3.28 3.80
C GLU A 84 4.18 4.05 2.49
N LEU A 85 4.43 3.41 1.35
CA LEU A 85 4.24 4.00 0.03
C LEU A 85 2.78 4.43 -0.18
N LYS A 86 1.81 3.60 0.20
CA LYS A 86 0.37 3.96 0.17
C LYS A 86 0.04 5.15 1.06
N LYS A 87 0.63 5.23 2.26
CA LYS A 87 0.45 6.39 3.16
C LYS A 87 1.00 7.67 2.52
N LEU A 88 2.21 7.61 2.00
CA LEU A 88 2.84 8.75 1.32
C LEU A 88 2.04 9.23 0.10
N GLN A 89 1.47 8.31 -0.69
CA GLN A 89 0.58 8.66 -1.79
C GLN A 89 -0.69 9.38 -1.30
N ILE A 90 -1.33 8.88 -0.24
CA ILE A 90 -2.51 9.52 0.34
C ILE A 90 -2.18 10.92 0.85
N ASP A 91 -1.05 11.08 1.52
CA ASP A 91 -0.65 12.38 2.06
C ASP A 91 -0.28 13.37 0.96
N ASN A 92 0.40 12.94 -0.10
CA ASN A 92 0.63 13.78 -1.28
C ASN A 92 -0.68 14.26 -1.91
N LEU A 93 -1.67 13.37 -2.07
CA LEU A 93 -2.98 13.76 -2.60
C LEU A 93 -3.70 14.75 -1.69
N LYS A 94 -3.55 14.64 -0.36
CA LYS A 94 -4.08 15.64 0.58
C LYS A 94 -3.37 16.98 0.42
N TYR A 95 -2.03 16.99 0.34
CA TYR A 95 -1.27 18.23 0.13
C TYR A 95 -1.66 18.91 -1.18
N GLU A 96 -1.79 18.17 -2.27
CA GLU A 96 -2.24 18.73 -3.56
C GLU A 96 -3.64 19.36 -3.47
N LYS A 97 -4.58 18.70 -2.78
CA LYS A 97 -5.92 19.25 -2.54
C LYS A 97 -5.87 20.54 -1.71
N THR A 98 -5.07 20.56 -0.64
CA THR A 98 -4.90 21.75 0.20
C THR A 98 -4.28 22.90 -0.57
N ILE A 99 -3.23 22.63 -1.37
CA ILE A 99 -2.60 23.64 -2.24
C ILE A 99 -3.61 24.20 -3.24
N ARG A 100 -4.45 23.35 -3.83
CA ARG A 100 -5.51 23.80 -4.76
C ARG A 100 -6.52 24.71 -4.07
N SER A 101 -7.01 24.31 -2.90
CA SER A 101 -7.95 25.12 -2.12
C SER A 101 -7.34 26.47 -1.72
N LEU A 102 -6.08 26.48 -1.29
CA LEU A 102 -5.36 27.73 -0.97
C LEU A 102 -5.18 28.63 -2.19
N LYS A 103 -4.88 28.06 -3.37
CA LYS A 103 -4.81 28.84 -4.63
C LYS A 103 -6.15 29.46 -5.00
N GLU A 104 -7.25 28.72 -4.86
CA GLU A 104 -8.61 29.24 -5.11
C GLU A 104 -8.94 30.38 -4.14
N GLN A 105 -8.66 30.20 -2.85
CA GLN A 105 -8.85 31.26 -1.85
C GLN A 105 -8.00 32.50 -2.16
N LEU A 106 -6.75 32.31 -2.56
CA LEU A 106 -5.86 33.41 -2.92
C LEU A 106 -6.38 34.20 -4.13
N LEU A 107 -6.91 33.51 -5.14
CA LEU A 107 -7.53 34.15 -6.31
C LEU A 107 -8.74 35.01 -5.91
N VAL A 108 -9.62 34.49 -5.04
CA VAL A 108 -10.78 35.23 -4.52
C VAL A 108 -10.33 36.45 -3.72
N ILE A 109 -9.36 36.30 -2.81
CA ILE A 109 -8.82 37.41 -2.02
C ILE A 109 -8.22 38.48 -2.94
N ASN A 110 -7.49 38.07 -3.99
CA ASN A 110 -6.88 39.00 -4.92
C ASN A 110 -7.93 39.75 -5.75
N LEU A 111 -9.00 39.08 -6.19
CA LEU A 111 -10.16 39.71 -6.83
C LEU A 111 -10.81 40.75 -5.91
N ILE A 112 -11.12 40.39 -4.66
CA ILE A 112 -11.70 41.33 -3.69
C ILE A 112 -10.79 42.55 -3.48
N LYS A 113 -9.47 42.33 -3.40
CA LYS A 113 -8.51 43.42 -3.23
C LYS A 113 -8.47 44.34 -4.46
N ALA A 114 -8.52 43.78 -5.68
CA ALA A 114 -8.56 44.55 -6.92
C ALA A 114 -9.84 45.41 -7.03
N TYR A 115 -11.00 44.86 -6.65
CA TYR A 115 -12.30 45.55 -6.75
C TYR A 115 -12.69 46.32 -5.49
N LYS A 116 -11.82 46.41 -4.47
CA LYS A 116 -12.14 47.07 -3.19
C LYS A 116 -12.61 48.51 -3.35
N TRP A 117 -11.99 49.27 -4.26
CA TRP A 117 -12.36 50.65 -4.57
C TRP A 117 -13.73 50.75 -5.25
N TYR A 118 -14.04 49.82 -6.15
CA TYR A 118 -15.33 49.78 -6.86
C TYR A 118 -16.49 49.45 -5.92
N ILE A 119 -16.29 48.50 -4.99
CA ILE A 119 -17.27 48.17 -3.95
C ILE A 119 -17.54 49.40 -3.07
N GLY A 120 -16.48 50.09 -2.63
CA GLY A 120 -16.62 51.33 -1.85
C GLY A 120 -17.35 52.44 -2.60
N PHE A 121 -17.08 52.57 -3.90
CA PHE A 121 -17.72 53.56 -4.76
C PHE A 121 -19.24 53.35 -4.91
N ILE A 122 -19.68 52.11 -5.12
CA ILE A 122 -21.11 51.78 -5.21
C ILE A 122 -21.84 52.11 -3.90
N ILE A 123 -21.25 51.74 -2.75
CA ILE A 123 -21.83 52.03 -1.44
C ILE A 123 -21.97 53.55 -1.23
N ALA A 124 -20.95 54.33 -1.58
CA ALA A 124 -20.98 55.78 -1.47
C ALA A 124 -22.09 56.41 -2.35
N ILE A 125 -22.26 55.95 -3.59
CA ILE A 125 -23.34 56.40 -4.48
C ILE A 125 -24.72 56.09 -3.88
N GLY A 126 -24.92 54.88 -3.35
CA GLY A 126 -26.19 54.49 -2.74
C GLY A 126 -26.59 55.39 -1.56
N ILE A 127 -25.63 55.69 -0.68
CA ILE A 127 -25.83 56.62 0.44
C ILE A 127 -26.16 58.03 -0.08
N PHE A 128 -25.44 58.50 -1.09
CA PHE A 128 -25.65 59.82 -1.68
C PHE A 128 -27.05 59.96 -2.30
N LEU A 129 -27.49 58.97 -3.10
CA LEU A 129 -28.83 58.95 -3.70
C LEU A 129 -29.93 58.89 -2.65
N GLY A 130 -29.76 58.08 -1.59
CA GLY A 130 -30.71 58.00 -0.49
C GLY A 130 -30.87 59.34 0.23
N TYR A 131 -29.76 60.02 0.50
CA TYR A 131 -29.77 61.36 1.08
C TYR A 131 -30.48 62.36 0.14
N PHE A 132 -30.17 62.32 -1.15
CA PHE A 132 -30.76 63.21 -2.15
C PHE A 132 -32.28 63.04 -2.29
N LEU A 133 -32.78 61.79 -2.32
CA LEU A 133 -34.22 61.53 -2.32
C LEU A 133 -34.91 62.03 -1.04
N SER A 134 -34.28 61.87 0.13
CA SER A 134 -34.85 62.35 1.39
C SER A 134 -34.97 63.88 1.44
N LEU A 135 -34.13 64.59 0.68
CA LEU A 135 -34.14 66.05 0.57
C LEU A 135 -35.20 66.56 -0.40
N LEU A 136 -35.56 65.76 -1.42
CA LEU A 136 -36.57 66.08 -2.44
C LEU A 136 -38.01 65.85 -1.98
N ILE A 137 -38.22 64.96 -1.00
CA ILE A 137 -39.55 64.63 -0.43
C ILE A 137 -39.94 65.58 0.71
N ARG A 138 -39.08 66.55 1.04
CA ARG A 138 -39.27 67.53 2.11
C ARG A 138 -39.63 68.90 1.54
#